data_AF-A0AA90NXM5-F1
#
_entry.id   AF-A0AA90NXM5-F1
#
_cell.length_a   1.000
_cell.length_b   1.000
_cell.length_c   1.000
_cell.angle_alpha   90.00
_cell.angle_beta   90.00
_cell.angle_gamma   90.00
#
_symmetry.space_group_name_H-M   'P 1'
#
loop_
_entity.id
_entity.type
_entity.pdbx_description
1 polymer ?
#
loop_
_entity_poly.entity_id
_entity_poly.type
_entity_poly.pdbx_seq_one_letter_code
_entity_poly.pdbx_strand_id
1 'polypeptide(L)'
;MTTGSRSLRTNCEADNQDGSLTSDEKKALGQAVNGLFRLLEDAYPHRFRSAFPKDEDFVRAKRVWAKILKGYSPRRIMLAAEKALSASKYMPDLATIRDYCKLNYNELGLKEPLQAYYEACQAPVHTLKYPWSHIAIYFAAKETGWLTLRSEEQRVAYPIFERNYSILCNRVIDGEDLEETILKGIEDNRTKERARQAEEVADQIQRKLMAEQGIDPSCGNDAHERLKKVLYPKLKI
;
A
#
# COMPACT_ATOMS: atom_id res chain seq x y z
N MET A 1 6.60 52.42 -21.76
CA MET A 1 5.68 51.39 -21.24
C MET A 1 6.45 50.09 -21.20
N THR A 2 6.91 49.70 -20.02
CA THR A 2 7.88 48.60 -19.83
C THR A 2 7.11 47.33 -19.47
N THR A 3 7.05 46.36 -20.38
CA THR A 3 6.41 45.05 -20.13
C THR A 3 7.43 44.10 -19.49
N GLY A 4 7.29 43.89 -18.19
CA GLY A 4 8.05 42.91 -17.43
C GLY A 4 7.48 41.50 -17.59
N SER A 5 8.23 40.61 -18.25
CA SER A 5 7.94 39.18 -18.33
C SER A 5 8.21 38.51 -16.97
N ARG A 6 7.14 38.12 -16.28
CA ARG A 6 7.20 37.41 -14.99
C ARG A 6 7.32 35.91 -15.25
N SER A 7 8.55 35.40 -15.20
CA SER A 7 8.86 33.97 -15.20
C SER A 7 8.25 33.30 -13.95
N LEU A 8 7.25 32.44 -14.15
CA LEU A 8 6.72 31.56 -13.11
C LEU A 8 7.77 30.48 -12.83
N ARG A 9 8.44 30.55 -11.67
CA ARG A 9 9.24 29.46 -11.14
C ARG A 9 8.29 28.44 -10.52
N THR A 10 8.25 27.24 -11.09
CA THR A 10 7.68 26.05 -10.45
C THR A 10 8.60 25.66 -9.30
N ASN A 11 8.21 25.97 -8.06
CA ASN A 11 8.87 25.42 -6.88
C ASN A 11 8.44 23.96 -6.73
N CYS A 12 9.26 23.03 -7.22
CA CYS A 12 9.27 21.66 -6.72
C CYS A 12 9.99 21.67 -5.38
N GLU A 13 9.25 21.96 -4.31
CA GLU A 13 9.71 21.68 -2.95
C GLU A 13 9.64 20.16 -2.75
N ALA A 14 10.78 19.51 -3.01
CA ALA A 14 11.01 18.17 -2.52
C ALA A 14 11.04 18.25 -0.99
N ASP A 15 10.00 17.75 -0.34
CA ASP A 15 9.96 17.50 1.09
C ASP A 15 11.17 16.62 1.46
N ASN A 16 12.22 17.27 1.96
CA ASN A 16 13.37 16.60 2.58
C ASN A 16 12.92 16.05 3.94
N GLN A 17 12.32 14.86 3.92
CA GLN A 17 12.29 14.02 5.11
C GLN A 17 13.69 13.45 5.32
N ASP A 18 14.46 14.08 6.21
CA ASP A 18 15.69 13.48 6.75
C ASP A 18 15.32 12.36 7.75
N GLY A 19 14.71 11.31 7.21
CA GLY A 19 14.51 10.05 7.90
C GLY A 19 15.85 9.30 7.95
N SER A 20 16.36 9.07 9.16
CA SER A 20 17.47 8.14 9.34
C SER A 20 16.97 6.73 8.99
N LEU A 21 17.47 6.17 7.88
CA LEU A 21 17.16 4.80 7.47
C LEU A 21 17.46 3.82 8.61
N THR A 22 16.56 2.86 8.79
CA THR A 22 16.75 1.72 9.69
C THR A 22 17.96 0.88 9.25
N SER A 23 18.48 0.07 10.17
CA SER A 23 19.60 -0.83 9.86
C SER A 23 19.28 -1.79 8.71
N ASP A 24 18.04 -2.28 8.66
CA ASP A 24 17.59 -3.23 7.65
C ASP A 24 17.43 -2.58 6.28
N GLU A 25 16.88 -1.37 6.20
CA GLU A 25 16.78 -0.63 4.94
C GLU A 25 18.16 -0.28 4.37
N LYS A 26 19.13 0.11 5.23
CA LYS A 26 20.52 0.34 4.80
C LYS A 26 21.14 -0.92 4.21
N LYS A 27 20.89 -2.08 4.83
CA LYS A 27 21.37 -3.37 4.33
C LYS A 27 20.72 -3.72 2.99
N ALA A 28 19.42 -3.56 2.86
CA ALA A 28 18.67 -3.83 1.64
C ALA A 28 19.12 -2.91 0.48
N LEU A 29 19.32 -1.62 0.76
CA LEU A 29 19.89 -0.66 -0.19
C LEU A 29 21.29 -1.08 -0.64
N GLY A 30 22.16 -1.45 0.30
CA GLY A 30 23.50 -1.95 -0.01
C GLY A 30 23.47 -3.20 -0.89
N GLN A 31 22.55 -4.13 -0.63
CA GLN A 31 22.34 -5.33 -1.46
C GLN A 31 21.88 -4.98 -2.88
N ALA A 32 20.92 -4.06 -3.03
CA ALA A 32 20.47 -3.61 -4.35
C ALA A 32 21.57 -2.90 -5.14
N VAL A 33 22.35 -2.01 -4.51
CA VAL A 33 23.49 -1.36 -5.17
C VAL A 33 24.55 -2.40 -5.56
N ASN A 34 24.85 -3.37 -4.70
CA ASN A 34 25.75 -4.46 -5.08
C ASN A 34 25.21 -5.29 -6.26
N GLY A 35 23.90 -5.58 -6.29
CA GLY A 35 23.23 -6.27 -7.39
C GLY A 35 23.33 -5.49 -8.71
N LEU A 36 23.02 -4.20 -8.68
CA LEU A 36 23.19 -3.27 -9.80
C LEU A 36 24.62 -3.28 -10.35
N PHE A 37 25.63 -3.19 -9.48
CA PHE A 37 27.03 -3.23 -9.95
C PHE A 37 27.42 -4.57 -10.57
N ARG A 38 26.90 -5.70 -10.05
CA ARG A 38 27.11 -7.01 -10.69
C ARG A 38 26.49 -7.05 -12.09
N LEU A 39 25.26 -6.55 -12.25
CA LEU A 39 24.63 -6.45 -13.57
C LEU A 39 25.46 -5.60 -14.54
N LEU A 40 26.05 -4.50 -14.07
CA LEU A 40 26.93 -3.66 -14.90
C LEU A 40 28.25 -4.37 -15.25
N GLU A 41 28.82 -5.13 -14.32
CA GLU A 41 30.03 -5.91 -14.53
C GLU A 41 29.80 -7.01 -15.57
N ASP A 42 28.68 -7.74 -15.46
CA ASP A 42 28.31 -8.84 -16.36
C ASP A 42 27.99 -8.32 -17.77
N ALA A 43 27.25 -7.22 -17.89
CA ALA A 43 26.83 -6.67 -19.17
C ALA A 43 27.92 -5.84 -19.88
N TYR A 44 28.80 -5.17 -19.12
CA TYR A 44 29.80 -4.24 -19.67
C TYR A 44 31.23 -4.51 -19.15
N PRO A 45 31.76 -5.73 -19.24
CA PRO A 45 32.98 -6.13 -18.52
C PRO A 45 34.22 -5.28 -18.84
N HIS A 46 34.44 -4.95 -20.12
CA HIS A 46 35.59 -4.13 -20.52
C HIS A 46 35.49 -2.68 -20.00
N ARG A 47 34.30 -2.08 -20.08
CA ARG A 47 34.07 -0.71 -19.60
C ARG A 47 34.12 -0.65 -18.09
N PHE A 48 33.57 -1.67 -17.42
CA PHE A 48 33.58 -1.77 -15.97
C PHE A 48 35.00 -1.85 -15.40
N ARG A 49 35.85 -2.74 -15.93
CA ARG A 49 37.27 -2.82 -15.54
C ARG A 49 38.04 -1.53 -15.81
N SER A 50 37.74 -0.85 -16.91
CA SER A 50 38.36 0.44 -17.22
C SER A 50 37.90 1.55 -16.29
N ALA A 51 36.64 1.53 -15.84
CA ALA A 51 36.08 2.54 -14.94
C ALA A 51 36.52 2.34 -13.48
N PHE A 52 36.76 1.09 -13.07
CA PHE A 52 37.16 0.73 -11.72
C PHE A 52 38.42 -0.17 -11.73
N PRO A 53 39.62 0.39 -11.97
CA PRO A 53 40.84 -0.42 -12.06
C PRO A 53 41.29 -1.03 -10.72
N LYS A 54 40.98 -0.36 -9.59
CA LYS A 54 41.31 -0.82 -8.23
C LYS A 54 40.06 -1.17 -7.45
N ASP A 55 40.16 -2.15 -6.55
CA ASP A 55 39.07 -2.53 -5.65
C ASP A 55 38.58 -1.37 -4.78
N GLU A 56 39.49 -0.48 -4.37
CA GLU A 56 39.15 0.72 -3.60
C GLU A 56 38.25 1.69 -4.39
N ASP A 57 38.43 1.78 -5.71
CA ASP A 57 37.63 2.63 -6.59
C ASP A 57 36.21 2.09 -6.71
N PHE A 58 36.09 0.77 -6.82
CA PHE A 58 34.82 0.07 -6.82
C PHE A 58 34.06 0.26 -5.51
N VAL A 59 34.71 0.07 -4.36
CA VAL A 59 34.09 0.27 -3.03
C VAL A 59 33.64 1.73 -2.84
N ARG A 60 34.48 2.69 -3.25
CA ARG A 60 34.17 4.12 -3.19
C ARG A 60 32.98 4.48 -4.07
N ALA A 61 32.92 3.96 -5.29
CA ALA A 61 31.81 4.19 -6.22
C ALA A 61 30.49 3.68 -5.65
N LYS A 62 30.45 2.45 -5.12
CA LYS A 62 29.24 1.90 -4.47
C LYS A 62 28.75 2.75 -3.32
N ARG A 63 29.65 3.32 -2.50
CA ARG A 63 29.27 4.22 -1.41
C ARG A 63 28.63 5.52 -1.91
N VAL A 64 29.16 6.10 -3.00
CA VAL A 64 28.57 7.29 -3.63
C VAL A 64 27.19 6.97 -4.21
N TRP A 65 27.06 5.85 -4.93
CA TRP A 65 25.80 5.43 -5.54
C TRP A 65 24.73 5.15 -4.47
N ALA A 66 25.08 4.44 -3.40
CA ALA A 66 24.19 4.21 -2.26
C ALA A 66 23.72 5.52 -1.62
N LYS A 67 24.61 6.53 -1.51
CA LYS A 67 24.23 7.85 -0.97
C LYS A 67 23.21 8.56 -1.86
N ILE A 68 23.39 8.52 -3.17
CA ILE A 68 22.49 9.21 -4.13
C ILE A 68 21.17 8.45 -4.33
N LEU A 69 21.20 7.12 -4.27
CA LEU A 69 20.03 6.26 -4.46
C LEU A 69 19.24 5.99 -3.16
N LYS A 70 19.67 6.58 -2.03
CA LYS A 70 19.05 6.41 -0.69
C LYS A 70 17.53 6.59 -0.68
N GLY A 71 16.99 7.46 -1.52
CA GLY A 71 15.56 7.79 -1.59
C GLY A 71 14.71 6.83 -2.44
N TYR A 72 15.29 5.79 -3.03
CA TYR A 72 14.57 4.82 -3.85
C TYR A 72 14.56 3.44 -3.18
N SER A 73 13.48 2.69 -3.37
CA SER A 73 13.42 1.33 -2.86
C SER A 73 14.45 0.42 -3.56
N PRO A 74 14.93 -0.64 -2.87
CA PRO A 74 15.83 -1.63 -3.45
C PRO A 74 15.30 -2.21 -4.78
N ARG A 75 13.99 -2.49 -4.84
CA ARG A 75 13.33 -3.03 -6.03
C ARG A 75 13.40 -2.06 -7.21
N ARG A 76 13.12 -0.78 -6.95
CA ARG A 76 13.15 0.29 -7.96
C ARG A 76 14.54 0.50 -8.54
N ILE A 77 15.59 0.40 -7.72
CA ILE A 77 16.98 0.46 -8.17
C ILE A 77 17.32 -0.70 -9.12
N MET A 78 16.89 -1.92 -8.78
CA MET A 78 17.11 -3.09 -9.63
C MET A 78 16.35 -2.98 -10.96
N LEU A 79 15.08 -2.56 -10.93
CA LEU A 79 14.28 -2.35 -12.15
C LEU A 79 14.91 -1.28 -13.06
N ALA A 80 15.42 -0.20 -12.47
CA ALA A 80 16.14 0.84 -13.20
C ALA A 80 17.42 0.29 -13.85
N ALA A 81 18.13 -0.62 -13.18
CA ALA A 81 19.30 -1.31 -13.72
C ALA A 81 18.95 -2.12 -14.97
N GLU A 82 17.92 -2.97 -14.89
CA GLU A 82 17.45 -3.83 -15.97
C GLU A 82 16.97 -3.01 -17.18
N LYS A 83 16.25 -1.93 -16.91
CA LYS A 83 15.81 -0.98 -17.94
C LYS A 83 16.98 -0.29 -18.62
N ALA A 84 17.96 0.17 -17.84
CA ALA A 84 19.16 0.79 -18.40
C ALA A 84 19.95 -0.19 -19.26
N LEU A 85 19.98 -1.48 -18.89
CA LEU A 85 20.61 -2.54 -19.65
C LEU A 85 19.92 -2.78 -21.00
N SER A 86 18.59 -2.72 -21.00
CA SER A 86 17.78 -2.95 -22.21
C SER A 86 17.81 -1.76 -23.17
N ALA A 87 17.88 -0.54 -22.64
CA ALA A 87 17.78 0.69 -23.42
C ALA A 87 19.15 1.26 -23.86
N SER A 88 20.22 1.03 -23.08
CA SER A 88 21.50 1.71 -23.29
C SER A 88 22.49 0.83 -24.04
N LYS A 89 23.17 1.40 -25.05
CA LYS A 89 24.26 0.72 -25.78
C LYS A 89 25.58 0.70 -24.99
N TYR A 90 25.75 1.66 -24.09
CA TYR A 90 26.96 1.84 -23.28
C TYR A 90 26.63 1.72 -21.80
N MET A 91 27.65 1.42 -20.99
CA MET A 91 27.50 1.33 -19.54
C MET A 91 26.87 2.63 -19.00
N PRO A 92 25.68 2.55 -18.36
CA PRO A 92 24.99 3.72 -17.86
C PRO A 92 25.77 4.36 -16.71
N ASP A 93 25.68 5.68 -16.61
CA ASP A 93 26.22 6.43 -15.48
C ASP A 93 25.21 6.53 -14.33
N LEU A 94 25.64 7.11 -13.21
CA LEU A 94 24.78 7.30 -12.04
C LEU A 94 23.56 8.19 -12.35
N ALA A 95 23.72 9.19 -13.22
CA ALA A 95 22.62 10.09 -13.58
C ALA A 95 21.54 9.36 -14.37
N THR A 96 21.95 8.53 -15.33
CA THR A 96 21.09 7.67 -16.15
C THR A 96 20.31 6.69 -15.28
N ILE A 97 20.98 6.00 -14.35
CA ILE A 97 20.31 5.10 -13.40
C ILE A 97 19.32 5.88 -12.52
N ARG A 98 19.71 7.05 -12.01
CA ARG A 98 18.82 7.89 -11.21
C ARG A 98 17.58 8.35 -12.01
N ASP A 99 17.73 8.64 -13.29
CA ASP A 99 16.61 9.03 -14.15
C ASP A 99 15.70 7.85 -14.45
N TYR A 100 16.24 6.65 -14.66
CA TYR A 100 15.42 5.43 -14.75
C TYR A 100 14.75 5.05 -13.43
N CYS A 101 15.32 5.45 -12.29
CA CYS A 101 14.62 5.37 -11.02
C CYS A 101 13.45 6.35 -10.95
N LYS A 102 13.29 7.37 -11.79
CA LYS A 102 12.10 8.25 -11.72
C LYS A 102 10.85 7.53 -12.20
N LEU A 103 9.70 7.94 -11.66
CA LEU A 103 8.41 7.33 -11.95
C LEU A 103 7.99 7.64 -13.39
N ASN A 104 7.67 6.59 -14.15
CA ASN A 104 7.04 6.68 -15.47
C ASN A 104 5.69 5.98 -15.38
N TYR A 105 4.60 6.74 -15.22
CA TYR A 105 3.25 6.21 -14.97
C TYR A 105 2.82 5.24 -16.06
N ASN A 106 3.04 5.61 -17.33
CA ASN A 106 2.60 4.84 -18.50
C ASN A 106 3.17 3.41 -18.57
N GLU A 107 4.42 3.21 -18.12
CA GLU A 107 5.06 1.89 -18.18
C GLU A 107 4.48 0.90 -17.17
N LEU A 108 3.88 1.43 -16.10
CA LEU A 108 3.28 0.65 -15.02
C LEU A 108 1.76 0.52 -15.20
N GLY A 109 1.21 0.95 -16.34
CA GLY A 109 -0.24 1.02 -16.56
C GLY A 109 -0.95 2.04 -15.67
N LEU A 110 -0.20 2.94 -15.03
CA LEU A 110 -0.74 4.03 -14.24
C LEU A 110 -1.04 5.22 -15.16
N LYS A 111 -2.11 5.96 -14.86
CA LYS A 111 -2.41 7.21 -15.55
C LYS A 111 -1.62 8.37 -14.96
N GLU A 112 -1.42 9.41 -15.76
CA GLU A 112 -0.90 10.67 -15.25
C GLU A 112 -1.83 11.23 -14.15
N PRO A 113 -1.29 11.90 -13.11
CA PRO A 113 -2.08 12.30 -11.93
C PRO A 113 -3.35 13.08 -12.26
N LEU A 114 -3.29 14.00 -13.22
CA LEU A 114 -4.45 14.78 -13.66
C LEU A 114 -5.50 13.94 -14.38
N GLN A 115 -5.09 12.95 -15.18
CA GLN A 115 -6.01 12.02 -15.84
C GLN A 115 -6.65 11.06 -14.84
N ALA A 116 -5.87 10.57 -13.87
CA ALA A 116 -6.36 9.77 -12.76
C ALA A 116 -7.39 10.55 -11.91
N TYR A 117 -7.14 11.84 -11.67
CA TYR A 117 -8.07 12.73 -10.99
C TYR A 117 -9.40 12.87 -11.75
N TYR A 118 -9.35 13.11 -13.07
CA TYR A 118 -10.57 13.21 -13.86
C TYR A 118 -11.37 11.91 -13.87
N GLU A 119 -10.70 10.75 -13.97
CA GLU A 119 -11.37 9.45 -13.85
C GLU A 119 -12.04 9.27 -12.47
N ALA A 120 -11.36 9.69 -11.40
CA ALA A 120 -11.93 9.66 -10.05
C ALA A 120 -13.17 10.56 -9.91
N CYS A 121 -13.15 11.77 -10.49
CA CYS A 121 -14.28 12.70 -10.46
C CYS A 121 -15.46 12.26 -11.35
N GLN A 122 -15.17 11.59 -12.48
CA GLN A 122 -16.18 11.16 -13.45
C GLN A 122 -16.79 9.79 -13.13
N ALA A 123 -16.24 9.06 -12.15
CA ALA A 123 -16.74 7.74 -11.80
C ALA A 123 -18.19 7.82 -11.27
N PRO A 124 -19.17 7.16 -11.91
CA PRO A 124 -20.55 7.16 -11.46
C PRO A 124 -20.76 6.35 -10.18
N VAL A 125 -19.88 5.37 -9.92
CA VAL A 125 -19.99 4.44 -8.80
C VAL A 125 -18.65 4.37 -8.06
N HIS A 126 -18.66 4.72 -6.78
CA HIS A 126 -17.47 4.73 -5.92
C HIS A 126 -17.21 3.36 -5.27
N THR A 127 -17.15 2.29 -6.07
CA THR A 127 -16.89 0.94 -5.56
C THR A 127 -15.68 0.32 -6.25
N LEU A 128 -15.06 -0.65 -5.59
CA LEU A 128 -13.96 -1.45 -6.16
C LEU A 128 -14.36 -2.19 -7.45
N LYS A 129 -15.64 -2.52 -7.62
CA LYS A 129 -16.16 -3.25 -8.79
C LYS A 129 -16.27 -2.40 -10.05
N TYR A 130 -16.11 -1.08 -9.93
CA TYR A 130 -16.05 -0.20 -11.09
C TYR A 130 -14.78 -0.50 -11.91
N PRO A 131 -14.82 -0.45 -13.25
CA PRO A 131 -13.65 -0.71 -14.11
C PRO A 131 -12.66 0.46 -14.05
N TRP A 132 -11.95 0.58 -12.94
CA TRP A 132 -10.85 1.52 -12.77
C TRP A 132 -9.69 1.15 -13.70
N SER A 133 -9.08 2.17 -14.31
CA SER A 133 -7.89 1.96 -15.15
C SER A 133 -6.73 1.39 -14.34
N HIS A 134 -6.63 1.79 -13.06
CA HIS A 134 -5.75 1.16 -12.10
C HIS A 134 -6.33 1.31 -10.69
N ILE A 135 -6.19 0.29 -9.84
CA ILE A 135 -6.79 0.28 -8.48
C ILE A 135 -6.25 1.40 -7.58
N ALA A 136 -5.02 1.85 -7.83
CA ALA A 136 -4.41 3.01 -7.18
C ALA A 136 -5.28 4.29 -7.29
N ILE A 137 -6.03 4.46 -8.39
CA ILE A 137 -6.93 5.60 -8.59
C ILE A 137 -8.08 5.54 -7.58
N TYR A 138 -8.69 4.37 -7.42
CA TYR A 138 -9.74 4.15 -6.44
C TYR A 138 -9.27 4.44 -5.02
N PHE A 139 -8.10 3.91 -4.63
CA PHE A 139 -7.56 4.15 -3.29
C PHE A 139 -7.21 5.63 -3.07
N ALA A 140 -6.62 6.29 -4.07
CA ALA A 140 -6.30 7.72 -3.96
C ALA A 140 -7.57 8.55 -3.80
N ALA A 141 -8.62 8.21 -4.54
CA ALA A 141 -9.91 8.88 -4.45
C ALA A 141 -10.61 8.62 -3.11
N LYS A 142 -10.52 7.39 -2.59
CA LYS A 142 -11.04 7.02 -1.27
C LYS A 142 -10.35 7.81 -0.15
N GLU A 143 -9.00 7.89 -0.16
CA GLU A 143 -8.22 8.64 0.83
C GLU A 143 -8.46 10.15 0.72
N THR A 144 -8.67 10.67 -0.49
CA THR A 144 -9.02 12.08 -0.71
C THR A 144 -10.45 12.42 -0.26
N GLY A 145 -11.33 11.44 -0.31
CA GLY A 145 -12.74 11.57 0.03
C GLY A 145 -13.61 11.91 -1.17
N TRP A 146 -14.62 11.07 -1.41
CA TRP A 146 -15.57 11.22 -2.52
C TRP A 146 -16.44 12.48 -2.46
N LEU A 147 -16.63 13.07 -1.27
CA LEU A 147 -17.36 14.32 -1.11
C LEU A 147 -16.50 15.50 -1.60
N THR A 148 -15.23 15.53 -1.21
CA THR A 148 -14.23 16.52 -1.62
C THR A 148 -14.10 16.55 -3.14
N LEU A 149 -13.96 15.38 -3.77
CA LEU A 149 -13.81 15.26 -5.22
C LEU A 149 -15.03 15.73 -6.03
N ARG A 150 -16.23 15.74 -5.42
CA ARG A 150 -17.48 16.14 -6.09
C ARG A 150 -17.93 17.56 -5.79
N SER A 151 -17.58 18.09 -4.62
CA SER A 151 -18.14 19.34 -4.11
C SER A 151 -17.17 20.51 -4.23
N GLU A 152 -15.87 20.24 -4.12
CA GLU A 152 -14.83 21.26 -4.14
C GLU A 152 -14.34 21.57 -5.55
N GLU A 153 -13.81 22.78 -5.74
CA GLU A 153 -13.17 23.16 -6.99
C GLU A 153 -11.87 22.38 -7.20
N GLN A 154 -11.51 22.11 -8.45
CA GLN A 154 -10.28 21.42 -8.84
C GLN A 154 -9.03 21.99 -8.17
N ARG A 155 -8.93 23.33 -8.01
CA ARG A 155 -7.77 23.98 -7.37
C ARG A 155 -7.55 23.54 -5.92
N VAL A 156 -8.60 23.11 -5.23
CA VAL A 156 -8.57 22.65 -3.84
C VAL A 156 -8.46 21.13 -3.77
N ALA A 157 -9.27 20.41 -4.55
CA ALA A 157 -9.33 18.95 -4.49
C ALA A 157 -8.12 18.27 -5.17
N TYR A 158 -7.61 18.82 -6.27
CA TYR A 158 -6.55 18.19 -7.07
C TYR A 158 -5.23 18.01 -6.30
N PRO A 159 -4.69 19.02 -5.58
CA PRO A 159 -3.43 18.84 -4.84
C PRO A 159 -3.50 17.74 -3.76
N ILE A 160 -4.67 17.60 -3.12
CA ILE A 160 -4.91 16.56 -2.11
C ILE A 160 -4.92 15.18 -2.79
N PHE A 161 -5.64 15.06 -3.91
CA PHE A 161 -5.67 13.84 -4.70
C PHE A 161 -4.29 13.46 -5.23
N GLU A 162 -3.57 14.41 -5.82
CA GLU A 162 -2.25 14.21 -6.40
C GLU A 162 -1.25 13.70 -5.36
N ARG A 163 -1.26 14.28 -4.15
CA ARG A 163 -0.45 13.80 -3.03
C ARG A 163 -0.78 12.33 -2.71
N ASN A 164 -2.06 12.01 -2.51
CA ASN A 164 -2.50 10.64 -2.17
C ASN A 164 -2.17 9.64 -3.28
N TYR A 165 -2.40 10.03 -4.53
CA TYR A 165 -2.09 9.23 -5.71
C TYR A 165 -0.60 8.96 -5.84
N SER A 166 0.26 9.98 -5.64
CA SER A 166 1.72 9.82 -5.72
C SER A 166 2.25 8.82 -4.68
N ILE A 167 1.71 8.82 -3.47
CA ILE A 167 2.08 7.87 -2.41
C ILE A 167 1.71 6.45 -2.85
N LEU A 168 0.50 6.25 -3.36
CA LEU A 168 0.04 4.93 -3.82
C LEU A 168 0.82 4.43 -5.04
N CYS A 169 1.14 5.31 -5.99
CA CYS A 169 1.98 4.97 -7.12
C CYS A 169 3.38 4.54 -6.66
N ASN A 170 3.99 5.23 -5.69
CA ASN A 170 5.28 4.81 -5.15
C ASN A 170 5.22 3.41 -4.52
N ARG A 171 4.16 3.11 -3.75
CA ARG A 171 3.95 1.77 -3.17
C ARG A 171 3.84 0.67 -4.23
N VAL A 172 3.10 0.93 -5.31
CA VAL A 172 2.97 -0.02 -6.45
C VAL A 172 4.33 -0.27 -7.12
N ILE A 173 5.14 0.78 -7.33
CA ILE A 173 6.49 0.64 -7.88
C ILE A 173 7.38 -0.21 -6.96
N ASP A 174 7.23 0.00 -5.66
CA ASP A 174 7.99 -0.74 -4.65
C ASP A 174 7.55 -2.22 -4.56
N GLY A 175 6.49 -2.57 -5.30
CA GLY A 175 6.01 -3.93 -5.48
C GLY A 175 4.95 -4.33 -4.47
N GLU A 176 4.37 -3.36 -3.74
CA GLU A 176 3.23 -3.62 -2.88
C GLU A 176 1.98 -3.89 -3.72
N ASP A 177 1.28 -4.97 -3.38
CA ASP A 177 -0.05 -5.23 -3.91
C ASP A 177 -1.08 -4.41 -3.12
N LEU A 178 -1.71 -3.44 -3.80
CA LEU A 178 -2.75 -2.61 -3.20
C LEU A 178 -4.04 -3.40 -2.94
N GLU A 179 -4.29 -4.50 -3.67
CA GLU A 179 -5.48 -5.33 -3.50
C GLU A 179 -5.43 -6.16 -2.21
N GLU A 180 -4.25 -6.65 -1.81
CA GLU A 180 -4.08 -7.38 -0.55
C GLU A 180 -4.45 -6.54 0.69
N THR A 181 -4.35 -5.21 0.59
CA THR A 181 -4.74 -4.28 1.67
C THR A 181 -6.25 -4.37 1.98
N ILE A 182 -7.06 -4.88 1.06
CA ILE A 182 -8.52 -5.05 1.22
C ILE A 182 -8.85 -6.18 2.21
N LEU A 183 -7.96 -7.16 2.39
CA LEU A 183 -8.26 -8.45 3.03
C LEU A 183 -7.96 -8.56 4.53
N LYS A 184 -7.65 -7.47 5.24
CA LYS A 184 -7.47 -7.51 6.70
C LYS A 184 -8.52 -6.71 7.44
N GLY A 185 -9.77 -7.16 7.34
CA GLY A 185 -10.66 -7.06 8.49
C GLY A 185 -10.12 -8.01 9.55
N ILE A 186 -9.33 -7.52 10.51
CA ILE A 186 -8.99 -8.31 11.69
C ILE A 186 -10.31 -8.47 12.46
N GLU A 187 -10.95 -9.62 12.32
CA GLU A 187 -11.98 -10.02 13.27
C GLU A 187 -11.28 -10.22 14.62
N ASP A 188 -11.52 -9.32 15.58
CA ASP A 188 -10.93 -9.45 16.91
C ASP A 188 -11.64 -10.61 17.64
N ASN A 189 -11.12 -11.83 17.47
CA ASN A 189 -11.64 -13.04 18.10
C ASN A 189 -11.72 -12.92 19.63
N ARG A 190 -10.94 -12.03 20.24
CA ARG A 190 -11.01 -11.73 21.68
C ARG A 190 -12.35 -11.09 22.06
N THR A 191 -12.91 -10.26 21.19
CA THR A 191 -14.20 -9.61 21.40
C THR A 191 -15.35 -10.61 21.32
N LYS A 192 -15.26 -11.56 20.38
CA LYS A 192 -16.24 -12.68 20.28
C LYS A 192 -16.19 -13.60 21.49
N GLU A 193 -14.99 -13.97 21.94
CA GLU A 193 -14.82 -14.84 23.10
C GLU A 193 -15.30 -14.18 24.40
N ARG A 194 -15.02 -12.89 24.59
CA ARG A 194 -15.53 -12.12 25.74
C ARG A 194 -17.06 -12.00 25.73
N ALA A 195 -17.67 -11.80 24.57
CA ALA A 195 -19.12 -11.74 24.44
C ALA A 195 -19.76 -13.09 24.82
N ARG A 196 -19.18 -14.21 24.37
CA ARG A 196 -19.64 -15.56 24.72
C ARG A 196 -19.54 -15.84 26.22
N GLN A 197 -18.42 -15.48 26.84
CA GLN A 197 -18.22 -15.66 28.29
C GLN A 197 -19.18 -14.79 29.11
N ALA A 198 -19.48 -13.57 28.65
CA ALA A 198 -20.45 -12.70 29.31
C ALA A 198 -21.88 -13.25 29.23
N GLU A 199 -22.27 -13.83 28.08
CA GLU A 199 -23.57 -14.47 27.87
C GLU A 199 -23.74 -15.72 28.76
N GLU A 200 -22.72 -16.59 28.83
CA GLU A 200 -22.73 -17.77 29.70
C GLU A 200 -22.84 -17.40 31.19
N VAL A 201 -22.15 -16.35 31.62
CA VAL A 201 -22.23 -15.85 33.00
C VAL A 201 -23.62 -15.26 33.29
N ALA A 202 -24.19 -14.49 32.35
CA ALA A 202 -25.53 -13.94 32.49
C ALA A 202 -26.60 -15.05 32.64
N ASP A 203 -26.50 -16.11 31.82
CA ASP A 203 -27.38 -17.28 31.91
C ASP A 203 -27.29 -17.98 33.26
N GLN A 204 -26.08 -18.15 33.80
CA GLN A 204 -25.89 -18.77 35.10
C GLN A 204 -26.48 -17.93 36.23
N ILE A 205 -26.30 -16.61 36.19
CA ILE A 205 -26.89 -15.68 37.17
C ILE A 205 -28.40 -15.74 37.10
N GLN A 206 -28.98 -15.71 35.89
CA GLN A 206 -30.42 -15.79 35.70
C GLN A 206 -31.00 -17.10 36.26
N ARG A 207 -30.35 -18.25 35.99
CA ARG A 207 -30.79 -19.55 36.53
C ARG A 207 -30.72 -19.62 38.05
N LYS A 208 -29.67 -19.06 38.67
CA LYS A 208 -29.55 -19.01 40.13
C LYS A 208 -30.64 -18.13 40.74
N LEU A 209 -30.88 -16.96 40.16
CA LEU A 209 -31.95 -16.07 40.61
C LEU A 209 -33.33 -16.73 40.50
N MET A 210 -33.61 -17.43 39.40
CA MET A 210 -34.86 -18.19 39.24
C MET A 210 -35.04 -19.21 40.37
N ALA A 211 -33.98 -19.98 40.69
CA ALA A 211 -34.01 -20.97 41.76
C ALA A 211 -34.20 -20.33 43.15
N GLU A 212 -33.56 -19.19 43.43
CA GLU A 212 -33.75 -18.43 44.68
C GLU A 212 -35.18 -17.90 44.84
N GLN A 213 -35.81 -17.50 43.74
CA GLN A 213 -37.22 -17.08 43.71
C GLN A 213 -38.20 -18.26 43.73
N GLY A 214 -37.72 -19.49 43.92
CA GLY A 214 -38.55 -20.71 43.97
C GLY A 214 -39.12 -21.14 42.61
N ILE A 215 -38.60 -20.57 41.51
CA ILE A 215 -38.98 -20.91 40.14
C ILE A 215 -37.96 -21.93 39.62
N ASP A 216 -38.40 -23.17 39.39
CA ASP A 216 -37.53 -24.21 38.84
C ASP A 216 -37.08 -23.83 37.40
N PRO A 217 -35.76 -23.65 37.15
CA PRO A 217 -35.24 -23.25 35.84
C PRO A 217 -35.55 -24.24 34.70
N SER A 218 -35.87 -25.49 35.04
CA SER A 218 -36.23 -26.55 34.09
C SER A 218 -37.75 -26.71 33.90
N CYS A 219 -38.58 -26.02 34.70
CA CYS A 219 -40.03 -26.22 34.71
C CYS A 219 -40.68 -25.95 33.34
N GLY A 220 -40.15 -24.99 32.58
CA GLY A 220 -40.61 -24.68 31.23
C GLY A 220 -40.32 -25.78 30.22
N ASN A 221 -39.13 -26.40 30.32
CA ASN A 221 -38.73 -27.48 29.40
C ASN A 221 -39.49 -28.77 29.71
N ASP A 222 -39.68 -29.06 31.00
CA ASP A 222 -40.51 -30.18 31.49
C ASP A 222 -41.97 -30.03 31.06
N ALA A 223 -42.54 -28.83 31.19
CA ALA A 223 -43.89 -28.54 30.72
C ALA A 223 -44.01 -28.70 29.20
N HIS A 224 -43.01 -28.23 28.45
CA HIS A 224 -42.92 -28.40 27.01
C HIS A 224 -42.85 -29.88 26.60
N GLU A 225 -42.00 -30.68 27.26
CA GLU A 225 -41.90 -32.13 27.01
C GLU A 225 -43.20 -32.88 27.34
N ARG A 226 -43.89 -32.52 28.44
CA ARG A 226 -45.19 -33.10 28.80
C ARG A 226 -46.23 -32.77 27.74
N LEU A 227 -46.30 -31.53 27.28
CA LEU A 227 -47.18 -31.11 26.17
C LEU A 227 -46.85 -31.85 24.88
N LYS A 228 -45.57 -32.01 24.55
CA LYS A 228 -45.13 -32.73 23.34
C LYS A 228 -45.52 -34.21 23.40
N LYS A 229 -45.43 -34.86 24.56
CA LYS A 229 -45.90 -36.24 24.79
C LYS A 229 -47.42 -36.37 24.69
N VAL A 230 -48.17 -35.37 25.16
CA VAL A 230 -49.65 -35.34 25.07
C VAL A 230 -50.12 -35.08 23.64
N LEU A 231 -49.47 -34.18 22.91
CA LEU A 231 -49.84 -33.79 21.54
C LEU A 231 -49.35 -34.79 20.48
N TYR A 232 -48.24 -35.49 20.72
CA TYR A 232 -47.63 -36.44 19.76
C TYR A 232 -47.29 -37.80 20.40
N PRO A 233 -48.28 -38.59 20.85
CA PRO A 233 -48.06 -39.82 21.63
C PRO A 233 -47.49 -41.01 20.84
N LYS A 234 -47.36 -40.92 19.51
CA LYS A 234 -46.84 -42.00 18.65
C LYS A 234 -45.71 -41.50 17.72
N LEU A 235 -44.59 -41.12 18.31
CA LEU A 235 -43.29 -41.21 17.62
C LEU A 235 -42.37 -42.00 18.55
N LYS A 236 -42.43 -43.33 18.41
CA LYS A 236 -41.36 -44.20 18.90
C LYS A 236 -40.14 -43.91 18.02
N ILE A 237 -39.05 -43.45 18.64
CA ILE A 237 -37.70 -43.74 18.15
C ILE A 237 -37.37 -45.15 18.65
#